data_AF-A0A534R352-F1
#
_entry.id   AF-A0A534R352-F1
#
_cell.length_a   1.000
_cell.length_b   1.000
_cell.length_c   1.000
_cell.angle_alpha   90.00
_cell.angle_beta   90.00
_cell.angle_gamma   90.00
#
_symmetry.space_group_name_H-M   'P 1'
#
loop_
_entity.id
_entity.type
_entity.pdbx_description
1 polymer ?
#
loop_
_entity_poly.entity_id
_entity_poly.type
_entity_poly.pdbx_seq_one_letter_code
_entity_poly.pdbx_strand_id
1 'polypeptide(L)' 'MRVTLDWLGVATFRLTIGNLVVFLDAYLDRVPAAPPVGLTTADVARADYVLVGHSH' A
#
# COMPACT_ATOMS: atom_id res chain seq x y z
N MET A 1 11.81 16.24 8.86
CA MET A 1 11.29 14.86 8.75
C MET A 1 10.16 14.87 7.74
N ARG A 2 10.29 14.17 6.60
CA ARG A 2 9.25 14.14 5.57
C ARG A 2 8.30 12.98 5.85
N VAL A 3 7.00 13.26 5.79
CA VAL A 3 5.93 12.26 5.83
C VAL A 3 5.19 12.32 4.51
N THR A 4 5.00 11.18 3.86
CA THR A 4 4.16 11.06 2.65
C THR A 4 3.14 9.97 2.85
N LEU A 5 1.98 10.16 2.23
CA LEU A 5 0.91 9.17 2.20
C LEU A 5 0.47 9.03 0.75
N ASP A 6 0.84 7.93 0.12
CA ASP A 6 0.43 7.60 -1.24
C ASP A 6 -0.87 6.80 -1.18
N TRP A 7 -1.92 7.29 -1.83
CA TRP A 7 -3.18 6.55 -1.94
C TRP A 7 -3.14 5.62 -3.14
N LEU A 8 -3.39 4.34 -2.89
CA LEU A 8 -3.39 3.28 -3.89
C LEU A 8 -4.80 2.67 -4.01
N GLY A 9 -5.85 3.44 -3.71
CA GLY A 9 -7.25 3.05 -3.82
C GLY A 9 -7.81 2.32 -2.59
N VAL A 10 -9.13 2.44 -2.39
CA VAL A 10 -9.85 1.96 -1.18
C VAL A 10 -9.11 2.36 0.11
N ALA A 11 -8.96 1.43 1.07
CA ALA A 11 -8.15 1.56 2.26
C ALA A 11 -6.65 1.28 2.05
N THR A 12 -6.18 1.12 0.80
CA THR A 12 -4.76 0.84 0.53
C THR A 12 -3.93 2.11 0.44
N PHE A 13 -2.96 2.23 1.34
CA PHE A 13 -2.03 3.35 1.37
C PHE A 13 -0.59 2.89 1.58
N ARG A 14 0.37 3.66 1.06
CA ARG A 14 1.78 3.60 1.48
C ARG A 14 2.11 4.83 2.31
N LEU A 15 2.36 4.62 3.60
CA LEU A 15 2.81 5.63 4.54
C LEU A 15 4.34 5.57 4.66
N THR A 16 5.00 6.68 4.31
CA THR A 16 6.46 6.81 4.47
C THR A 16 6.76 7.87 5.52
N ILE A 17 7.53 7.50 6.55
CA ILE A 17 7.94 8.37 7.66
C ILE A 17 9.47 8.31 7.78
N GLY A 18 10.17 9.29 7.20
CA GLY A 18 11.63 9.21 7.07
C GLY A 18 12.04 7.96 6.28
N ASN A 19 12.69 7.00 6.94
CA ASN A 19 13.08 5.72 6.34
C ASN A 19 12.09 4.58 6.62
N LEU A 20 11.02 4.80 7.37
CA LEU A 20 10.00 3.79 7.65
C LEU A 20 8.96 3.76 6.52
N VAL A 21 8.67 2.58 5.96
CA VAL A 21 7.65 2.34 4.94
C VAL A 21 6.61 1.34 5.45
N VAL A 22 5.38 1.79 5.61
CA VAL A 22 4.24 0.98 6.05
C VAL A 22 3.18 0.94 4.96
N PHE A 23 2.71 -0.27 4.63
CA PHE A 23 1.50 -0.43 3.82
C PHE A 23 0.28 -0.64 4.71
N LEU A 24 -0.79 0.11 4.46
CA LEU A 24 -2.09 -0.08 5.10
C LEU A 24 -2.96 -0.88 4.13
N ASP A 25 -3.53 -2.01 4.56
CA ASP A 25 -4.41 -2.95 3.83
C ASP A 25 -3.93 -3.51 2.48
N ALA A 26 -2.78 -3.08 1.95
CA ALA A 26 -1.95 -3.66 0.87
C ALA A 26 -2.66 -4.35 -0.33
N TYR A 27 -3.88 -3.95 -0.69
CA TYR A 27 -4.67 -4.55 -1.77
C TYR A 27 -4.22 -4.02 -3.15
N LEU A 28 -3.01 -4.41 -3.55
CA LEU A 28 -2.32 -3.99 -4.77
C LEU A 28 -2.68 -4.89 -5.97
N ASP A 29 -2.50 -6.20 -5.83
CA ASP A 29 -2.88 -7.17 -6.86
C ASP A 29 -4.35 -7.50 -6.70
N ARG A 30 -5.19 -6.72 -7.39
CA ARG A 30 -6.64 -6.78 -7.24
C ARG A 30 -7.29 -7.84 -8.11
N VAL A 31 -8.51 -8.22 -7.75
CA VAL A 31 -9.34 -9.07 -8.61
C VAL A 31 -9.54 -8.43 -9.99
N PRO A 32 -9.70 -9.22 -11.07
CA PRO A 32 -9.73 -8.68 -12.45
C PRO A 32 -10.78 -7.61 -12.74
N ALA A 33 -11.89 -7.58 -11.98
CA ALA A 33 -12.96 -6.60 -12.14
C ALA A 33 -12.66 -5.24 -11.48
N ALA A 34 -11.65 -5.15 -10.61
CA ALA A 34 -11.31 -3.91 -9.92
C ALA A 34 -10.33 -3.06 -10.74
N PRO A 35 -10.46 -1.72 -10.73
CA PRO A 35 -9.48 -0.85 -11.39
C PRO A 35 -8.06 -1.01 -10.81
N PRO A 36 -7.01 -0.99 -11.66
CA PRO A 36 -5.63 -1.03 -11.22
C PRO A 36 -5.23 0.27 -10.50
N VAL A 37 -4.16 0.19 -9.70
CA VAL A 37 -3.74 1.28 -8.79
C VAL A 37 -2.40 1.90 -9.17
N GLY A 38 -1.82 1.47 -10.29
CA GLY A 38 -0.51 1.92 -10.76
C GLY A 38 0.68 1.33 -10.02
N LEU A 39 0.47 0.33 -9.15
CA LEU A 39 1.52 -0.40 -8.43
C LEU A 39 1.07 -1.86 -8.24
N THR A 40 1.92 -2.82 -8.63
CA THR A 40 1.73 -4.25 -8.33
C THR A 40 2.56 -4.67 -7.14
N THR A 41 2.29 -5.84 -6.55
CA THR A 41 3.15 -6.36 -5.46
C THR A 41 4.60 -6.60 -5.92
N ALA A 42 4.80 -6.99 -7.19
CA ALA A 42 6.12 -7.22 -7.77
C ALA A 42 6.97 -5.93 -7.88
N ASP A 43 6.32 -4.76 -7.96
CA ASP A 43 7.00 -3.46 -8.00
C ASP A 43 7.43 -2.97 -6.60
N VAL A 44 6.98 -3.61 -5.52
CA VAL A 44 7.27 -3.19 -4.14
C VAL A 44 8.67 -3.65 -3.73
N ALA A 45 9.64 -2.76 -3.86
CA ALA A 45 11.01 -3.02 -3.43
C ALA A 45 11.20 -3.05 -1.90
N ARG A 46 10.29 -2.42 -1.14
CA ARG A 46 10.37 -2.34 0.33
C ARG A 46 9.01 -2.14 0.99
N ALA A 47 8.76 -2.91 2.03
CA ALA A 47 7.74 -2.69 3.04
C ALA A 47 8.31 -3.13 4.39
N ASP A 48 8.43 -2.22 5.35
CA ASP A 48 8.90 -2.59 6.69
C ASP A 48 7.76 -3.26 7.48
N TYR A 49 6.52 -2.78 7.28
CA TYR A 49 5.32 -3.36 7.88
C TYR A 49 4.14 -3.35 6.91
N VAL A 50 3.24 -4.31 7.09
CA VAL A 50 1.88 -4.31 6.53
C VAL A 50 0.91 -4.31 7.70
N LEU A 51 0.08 -3.28 7.80
CA LEU A 51 -1.00 -3.20 8.79
C LEU A 51 -2.32 -3.55 8.10
N VAL A 52 -2.94 -4.64 8.54
CA VAL A 52 -4.24 -5.10 8.06
C VAL A 52 -5.29 -4.73 9.09
N GLY A 53 -6.27 -3.90 8.72
CA GLY A 53 -7.35 -3.48 9.60
C GLY A 53 -8.30 -4.64 9.96
N HIS A 54 -8.69 -5.43 8.95
CA HIS A 54 -9.47 -6.67 9.07
C HIS A 54 -9.44 -7.45 7.74
N SER A 55 -10.01 -8.66 7.70
CA SER A 55 -10.01 -9.56 6.53
C SER A 55 -11.32 -9.54 5.73
N HIS A 56 -11.65 -8.42 5.08
CA HIS A 56 -12.75 -8.40 4.08
C HIS A 56 -12.38 -9.13 2.79
#